data_AF-A0A353ENP1-F1
#
_entry.id   AF-A0A353ENP1-F1
#
_cell.length_a   1.000
_cell.length_b   1.000
_cell.length_c   1.000
_cell.angle_alpha   90.00
_cell.angle_beta   90.00
_cell.angle_gamma   90.00
#
_symmetry.space_group_name_H-M   'P 1'
#
loop_
_entity.id
_entity.type
_entity.pdbx_description
1 polymer ?
#
loop_
_entity_poly.entity_id
_entity_poly.type
_entity_poly.pdbx_seq_one_letter_code
_entity_poly.pdbx_strand_id
1 'polypeptide(L)' 'MKSKRQLYSRLGINIDHIATLRQARGTCYPDPFQSLKILRKCCVAQATIHLREDRRHIQDA' A
#
# COMPACT_ATOMS: atom_id res chain seq x y z
N MET A 1 -4.61 15.19 28.98
CA MET A 1 -5.26 15.36 27.65
C MET A 1 -4.72 14.30 26.71
N LYS A 2 -5.53 13.35 26.23
CA LYS A 2 -5.11 12.48 25.12
C LYS A 2 -5.02 13.35 23.85
N SER A 3 -3.89 13.28 23.15
CA SER A 3 -3.72 13.95 21.85
C SER A 3 -4.88 13.59 20.92
N LYS A 4 -5.41 14.55 20.13
CA LYS A 4 -6.46 14.29 19.12
C LYS A 4 -6.13 13.10 18.19
N ARG A 5 -4.84 12.76 18.04
CA ARG A 5 -4.36 11.57 17.31
C ARG A 5 -4.70 10.22 17.95
N GLN A 6 -5.14 10.18 19.21
CA GLN A 6 -5.37 8.95 19.97
C GLN A 6 -6.88 8.62 20.12
N LEU A 7 -7.76 9.45 19.55
CA LEU A 7 -9.22 9.26 19.57
C LEU A 7 -9.74 8.43 18.38
N TYR A 8 -8.95 8.28 17.32
CA TYR A 8 -9.33 7.52 16.13
C TYR A 8 -8.35 6.37 15.90
N SER A 9 -8.88 5.17 15.66
CA SER A 9 -8.10 4.03 15.20
C SER A 9 -7.36 4.39 13.92
N ARG A 10 -6.07 4.04 13.84
CA ARG A 10 -5.26 4.30 12.64
C ARG A 10 -5.71 3.36 11.52
N LEU A 11 -6.03 3.92 10.35
CA LEU A 11 -6.29 3.15 9.14
C LEU A 11 -4.97 2.91 8.40
N GLY A 12 -4.61 1.64 8.22
CA GLY A 12 -3.57 1.20 7.30
C GLY A 12 -4.19 0.58 6.05
N ILE A 13 -3.71 0.96 4.87
CA ILE A 13 -4.18 0.39 3.60
C ILE A 13 -3.14 -0.59 3.04
N ASN A 14 -3.54 -1.84 2.87
CA ASN A 14 -2.71 -2.83 2.18
C ASN A 14 -2.75 -2.57 0.66
N ILE A 15 -1.58 -2.49 0.02
CA ILE A 15 -1.44 -2.19 -1.41
C ILE A 15 -0.93 -3.37 -2.25
N ASP A 16 -0.88 -4.58 -1.69
CA ASP A 16 -0.37 -5.79 -2.37
C ASP A 16 -1.15 -6.10 -3.65
N HIS A 17 -2.46 -5.88 -3.66
CA HIS A 17 -3.32 -6.18 -4.80
C HIS A 17 -3.14 -5.25 -6.00
N ILE A 18 -2.53 -4.07 -5.81
CA ILE A 18 -2.08 -3.23 -6.92
C ILE A 18 -1.00 -3.99 -7.70
N ALA A 19 -0.05 -4.59 -6.98
CA ALA A 19 0.97 -5.43 -7.59
C ALA A 19 0.39 -6.72 -8.16
N THR A 20 -0.65 -7.31 -7.56
CA THR A 20 -1.36 -8.46 -8.17
C THR A 20 -1.87 -8.12 -9.57
N LEU A 21 -2.50 -6.96 -9.77
CA LEU A 21 -2.99 -6.54 -11.09
C LEU A 21 -1.84 -6.33 -12.08
N ARG A 22 -0.72 -5.75 -11.63
CA ARG A 22 0.51 -5.60 -12.42
C ARG A 22 1.07 -6.95 -12.86
N GLN A 23 1.26 -7.88 -11.91
CA GLN A 23 1.81 -9.22 -12.17
C GLN A 23 0.90 -10.05 -13.09
N ALA A 24 -0.43 -9.90 -12.98
CA ALA A 24 -1.38 -10.57 -13.86
C ALA A 24 -1.20 -10.21 -15.35
N ARG A 25 -0.55 -9.07 -15.65
CA ARG A 25 -0.27 -8.63 -17.02
C ARG A 25 1.22 -8.60 -17.38
N GLY A 26 2.11 -8.85 -16.41
CA GLY A 26 3.56 -8.78 -16.63
C GLY A 26 4.05 -7.41 -17.11
N THR A 27 3.35 -6.33 -16.74
CA THR A 27 3.73 -4.96 -17.14
C THR A 27 4.32 -4.18 -15.97
N CYS A 28 4.75 -2.94 -16.20
CA CYS A 28 5.21 -2.04 -15.13
C CYS A 28 4.06 -1.30 -14.41
N TYR A 29 2.81 -1.47 -14.84
CA TYR A 29 1.66 -0.75 -14.29
C TYR A 29 0.49 -1.69 -13.92
N PRO A 30 -0.33 -1.31 -12.93
CA PRO A 30 -0.14 -0.15 -12.04
C PRO A 30 1.04 -0.35 -11.09
N ASP A 31 1.78 0.73 -10.80
CA ASP A 31 2.88 0.72 -9.85
C ASP A 31 2.35 0.94 -8.41
N PRO A 32 2.53 -0.04 -7.49
CA PRO A 32 2.14 0.11 -6.08
C PRO A 32 2.73 1.36 -5.42
N PHE A 33 3.95 1.78 -5.79
CA PHE A 33 4.57 2.96 -5.20
C PHE A 33 3.82 4.25 -5.59
N GLN A 34 3.31 4.34 -6.82
CA GLN A 34 2.50 5.49 -7.24
C GLN A 34 1.21 5.62 -6.44
N SER A 35 0.68 4.52 -5.89
CA SER A 35 -0.53 4.56 -5.07
C SER A 35 -0.34 5.37 -3.79
N LEU A 36 0.88 5.47 -3.27
CA LEU A 36 1.20 6.28 -2.08
C LEU A 36 0.86 7.76 -2.29
N LYS A 37 0.95 8.27 -3.52
CA LYS A 37 0.54 9.64 -3.86
C LYS A 37 -0.97 9.84 -3.67
N ILE A 38 -1.77 8.83 -4.00
CA ILE A 38 -3.23 8.84 -3.82
C ILE A 38 -3.55 8.73 -2.33
N LEU A 39 -2.94 7.78 -1.62
CA LEU A 39 -3.11 7.59 -0.18
C LEU A 39 -2.84 8.87 0.61
N ARG A 40 -1.76 9.59 0.27
CA ARG A 40 -1.40 10.87 0.89
C ARG A 40 -2.46 11.95 0.67
N LYS A 41 -3.05 12.03 -0.53
CA LYS A 41 -4.15 12.96 -0.83
C LYS A 41 -5.43 12.62 -0.06
N CYS A 42 -5.63 11.35 0.28
CA CYS A 42 -6.79 10.86 1.04
C CYS A 42 -6.57 10.85 2.57
N CYS A 43 -5.53 11.52 3.08
CA CYS A 43 -5.19 11.55 4.51
C CYS A 43 -4.96 10.17 5.15
N VAL A 44 -4.55 9.18 4.34
CA VAL A 44 -4.18 7.85 4.85
C VAL A 44 -2.78 7.91 5.43
N ALA A 45 -2.65 7.57 6.71
CA ALA A 45 -1.41 7.72 7.46
C ALA A 45 -0.42 6.56 7.27
N GLN A 46 -0.90 5.40 6.81
CA GLN A 46 -0.10 4.19 6.73
C GLN A 46 -0.48 3.35 5.49
N ALA A 47 0.54 2.93 4.75
CA ALA A 47 0.44 1.86 3.76
C ALA A 47 1.08 0.59 4.32
N THR A 48 0.51 -0.56 3.98
CA THR A 48 1.00 -1.87 4.37
C THR A 48 1.34 -2.66 3.11
N ILE A 49 2.48 -3.34 3.13
CA ILE A 49 2.90 -4.30 2.10
C ILE A 49 3.27 -5.61 2.78
N HIS A 50 3.09 -6.71 2.07
CA HIS A 50 3.59 -8.01 2.46
C HIS A 50 4.56 -8.51 1.38
N LEU A 51 5.85 -8.46 1.68
CA LEU A 51 6.87 -9.11 0.86
C LEU A 51 6.82 -10.61 1.14
N ARG A 52 6.23 -11.37 0.22
CA ARG A 52 6.13 -12.83 0.31
C ARG A 52 7.43 -13.50 -0.14
N GLU A 53 7.78 -14.62 0.47
CA GLU A 53 8.92 -15.45 0.03
C GLU A 53 8.84 -15.81 -1.46
N ASP A 54 7.66 -16.23 -1.92
CA ASP A 54 7.40 -16.61 -3.33
C ASP A 54 7.23 -15.42 -4.30
N ARG A 55 7.33 -14.18 -3.81
CA ARG A 55 7.20 -12.95 -4.61
C ARG A 55 5.97 -12.91 -5.52
N ARG A 56 4.84 -13.44 -5.04
CA ARG A 56 3.59 -13.49 -5.85
C ARG A 56 3.07 -12.12 -6.29
N HIS A 57 3.31 -11.06 -5.53
CA HIS A 57 2.82 -9.70 -5.82
C HIS A 57 3.93 -8.65 -5.69
N ILE A 58 4.26 -8.25 -4.47
CA ILE A 58 5.33 -7.28 -4.21
C ILE A 58 6.67 -7.96 -4.49
N GLN A 59 7.54 -7.23 -5.20
CA GLN A 59 8.89 -7.64 -5.56
C GLN A 59 9.90 -6.88 -4.69
N ASP A 60 11.12 -7.41 -4.57
CA ASP A 60 12.25 -6.60 -4.10
C ASP A 60 12.54 -5.45 -5.08
N ALA A 61 13.31 -4.46 -4.61
CA ALA A 61 13.75 -3.32 -5.41
C ALA A 61 14.96 -3.70 -6.28
#